data_AF-A0A840FA64-F1
#
_entry.id   AF-A0A840FA64-F1
#
_cell.length_a   1.000
_cell.length_b   1.000
_cell.length_c   1.000
_cell.angle_alpha   90.00
_cell.angle_beta   90.00
_cell.angle_gamma   90.00
#
_symmetry.space_group_name_H-M   'P 1'
#
loop_
_entity.id
_entity.type
_entity.pdbx_description
1 polymer ?
#
loop_
_entity_poly.entity_id
_entity_poly.type
_entity_poly.pdbx_seq_one_letter_code
_entity_poly.pdbx_strand_id
1 'polypeptide(L)'
;MSNVLVGIVAVLVGAAFCLYGIVAMRVVITVWGAFVGFGVGAGLVATLGGDGFLTGALGWIVGVVVAVVFGLLAYLYYAVAVLLITVSVGFAIGAALMVALGVTWNWVIILVGVIVGALLAAAALAVNLPAIILIVISSLGGATAFTGGLMLLTHTLHTDDFTRRDIAVTIDDSWWWYLIWIVLVVGGILVQARMTTTDRKPREQW
;
A
#
# COMPACT_ATOMS: atom_id res chain seq x y z
N MET A 1 -2.24 -17.39 -23.48
CA MET A 1 -1.74 -16.02 -23.76
C MET A 1 -1.85 -15.11 -22.55
N SER A 2 -2.94 -15.15 -21.76
CA SER A 2 -3.12 -14.36 -20.53
C SER A 2 -1.95 -14.53 -19.52
N ASN A 3 -1.58 -15.77 -19.18
CA ASN A 3 -0.54 -16.03 -18.15
C ASN A 3 0.82 -15.40 -18.45
N VAL A 4 1.24 -15.40 -19.73
CA VAL A 4 2.55 -14.85 -20.11
C VAL A 4 2.56 -13.34 -20.00
N LEU A 5 1.51 -12.67 -20.49
CA LEU A 5 1.39 -11.22 -20.39
C LEU A 5 1.31 -10.77 -18.93
N VAL A 6 0.43 -11.41 -18.14
CA VAL A 6 0.26 -11.12 -16.71
C VAL A 6 1.54 -11.42 -15.95
N GLY A 7 2.22 -12.52 -16.26
CA GLY A 7 3.52 -12.88 -15.68
C GLY A 7 4.60 -11.84 -15.94
N ILE A 8 4.76 -11.37 -17.19
CA ILE A 8 5.73 -10.33 -17.54
C ILE A 8 5.43 -9.03 -16.79
N VAL A 9 4.17 -8.60 -16.78
CA VAL A 9 3.76 -7.36 -16.08
C VAL A 9 4.01 -7.50 -14.57
N ALA A 10 3.64 -8.64 -13.97
CA ALA A 10 3.85 -8.90 -12.54
C ALA A 10 5.35 -8.92 -12.16
N VAL A 11 6.21 -9.48 -13.02
CA VAL A 11 7.67 -9.44 -12.84
C VAL A 11 8.19 -8.00 -12.92
N LEU A 12 7.83 -7.24 -13.95
CA LEU A 12 8.33 -5.87 -14.13
C LEU A 12 7.85 -4.92 -13.02
N VAL A 13 6.56 -4.96 -12.71
CA VAL A 13 5.96 -4.13 -11.65
C VAL A 13 6.47 -4.60 -10.29
N GLY A 14 6.55 -5.91 -10.06
CA GLY A 14 7.09 -6.49 -8.83
C GLY A 14 8.53 -6.07 -8.58
N ALA A 15 9.39 -6.10 -9.60
CA ALA A 15 10.76 -5.62 -9.52
C ALA A 15 10.81 -4.12 -9.20
N ALA A 16 10.00 -3.31 -9.88
CA ALA A 16 9.95 -1.87 -9.64
C ALA A 16 9.54 -1.55 -8.20
N PHE A 17 8.53 -2.24 -7.65
CA PHE A 17 8.13 -2.07 -6.25
C PHE A 17 9.17 -2.60 -5.26
N CYS A 18 9.81 -3.72 -5.57
CA CYS A 18 10.80 -4.34 -4.69
C CYS A 18 12.07 -3.48 -4.57
N LEU A 19 12.47 -2.80 -5.65
CA LEU A 19 13.74 -2.05 -5.72
C LEU A 19 13.56 -0.52 -5.60
N TYR A 20 12.44 0.03 -6.07
CA TYR A 20 12.15 1.48 -6.08
C TYR A 20 10.90 1.83 -5.25
N GLY A 21 10.65 1.06 -4.20
CA GLY A 21 9.44 1.09 -3.40
C GLY A 21 9.03 2.47 -2.89
N ILE A 22 9.96 3.30 -2.42
CA ILE A 22 9.66 4.65 -1.92
C ILE A 22 9.01 5.53 -3.00
N VAL A 23 9.58 5.54 -4.21
CA VAL A 23 9.05 6.34 -5.33
C VAL A 23 7.76 5.71 -5.85
N ALA A 24 7.77 4.39 -6.05
CA ALA A 24 6.61 3.65 -6.54
C ALA A 24 5.39 3.88 -5.64
N MET A 25 5.57 3.85 -4.31
CA MET A 25 4.44 3.96 -3.39
C MET A 25 3.84 5.36 -3.34
N ARG A 26 4.64 6.43 -3.56
CA ARG A 26 4.10 7.78 -3.74
C ARG A 26 3.20 7.85 -4.97
N VAL A 27 3.62 7.26 -6.09
CA VAL A 27 2.81 7.19 -7.31
C VAL A 27 1.52 6.43 -7.05
N VAL A 28 1.60 5.27 -6.39
CA VAL A 28 0.43 4.44 -6.08
C VAL A 28 -0.58 5.18 -5.23
N ILE A 29 -0.12 5.88 -4.17
CA ILE A 29 -0.99 6.68 -3.30
C ILE A 29 -1.65 7.82 -4.09
N THR A 30 -0.91 8.49 -4.97
CA THR A 30 -1.44 9.54 -5.85
C THR A 30 -2.51 9.00 -6.80
N VAL A 31 -2.25 7.85 -7.42
CA VAL A 31 -3.19 7.18 -8.32
C VAL A 31 -4.46 6.76 -7.57
N TRP A 32 -4.32 6.18 -6.38
CA TRP A 32 -5.46 5.85 -5.53
C TRP A 32 -6.27 7.08 -5.11
N GLY A 33 -5.59 8.15 -4.70
CA GLY A 33 -6.22 9.43 -4.40
C GLY A 33 -7.00 9.96 -5.59
N ALA A 34 -6.44 9.87 -6.80
CA ALA A 34 -7.12 10.26 -8.02
C ALA A 34 -8.37 9.42 -8.32
N PHE A 35 -8.33 8.09 -8.13
CA PHE A 35 -9.52 7.24 -8.28
C PHE A 35 -10.63 7.61 -7.28
N VAL A 36 -10.28 7.85 -6.02
CA VAL A 36 -11.23 8.30 -5.00
C VAL A 36 -11.81 9.66 -5.39
N GLY A 37 -10.97 10.62 -5.77
CA GLY A 37 -11.41 11.93 -6.23
C GLY A 37 -12.32 11.87 -7.45
N PHE A 38 -12.00 11.01 -8.41
CA PHE A 38 -12.85 10.77 -9.58
C PHE A 38 -14.23 10.26 -9.18
N GLY A 39 -14.28 9.22 -8.33
CA GLY A 39 -15.53 8.66 -7.83
C GLY A 39 -16.36 9.68 -7.06
N VAL A 40 -15.73 10.48 -6.20
CA VAL A 40 -16.40 11.55 -5.45
C VAL A 40 -16.93 12.64 -6.40
N GLY A 41 -16.11 13.13 -7.33
CA GLY A 41 -16.50 14.19 -8.27
C GLY A 41 -17.63 13.76 -9.21
N ALA A 42 -17.50 12.60 -9.83
CA ALA A 42 -18.55 12.06 -10.69
C ALA A 42 -19.82 11.68 -9.90
N GLY A 43 -19.65 11.18 -8.67
CA GLY A 43 -20.76 10.85 -7.78
C GLY A 43 -21.54 12.09 -7.34
N LEU A 44 -20.85 13.20 -7.03
CA LEU A 44 -21.47 14.47 -6.67
C LEU A 44 -22.34 15.03 -7.81
N VAL A 45 -21.85 14.95 -9.05
CA VAL A 45 -22.61 15.38 -10.22
C VAL A 45 -23.86 14.50 -10.42
N ALA A 46 -23.73 13.19 -10.24
CA ALA A 46 -24.86 12.28 -10.36
C ALA A 46 -25.93 12.56 -9.29
N THR A 47 -25.53 12.73 -8.03
CA THR A 47 -26.48 12.98 -6.92
C THR A 47 -27.16 14.34 -7.00
N LEU A 48 -26.44 15.40 -7.40
CA LEU A 48 -27.00 16.74 -7.51
C LEU A 48 -27.76 16.97 -8.83
N GLY A 49 -27.30 16.35 -9.92
CA GLY A 49 -27.92 16.46 -11.24
C GLY A 49 -29.16 15.57 -11.42
N GLY A 50 -29.35 14.57 -10.56
CA GLY A 50 -30.44 13.61 -10.68
C GLY A 50 -30.27 12.57 -11.80
N ASP A 51 -29.11 12.57 -12.46
CA ASP A 51 -28.74 11.65 -13.52
C ASP A 51 -27.90 10.47 -12.99
N GLY A 52 -27.76 9.42 -13.80
CA GLY A 52 -26.90 8.28 -13.48
C GLY A 52 -25.41 8.64 -13.41
N PHE A 53 -24.63 7.79 -12.73
CA PHE A 53 -23.17 7.95 -12.65
C PHE A 53 -22.53 7.92 -14.05
N LEU A 54 -21.76 8.98 -14.39
CA LEU A 54 -21.05 9.14 -15.67
C LEU A 54 -21.92 9.12 -16.94
N THR A 55 -23.24 9.36 -16.83
CA THR A 55 -24.13 9.42 -18.00
C THR A 55 -23.88 10.65 -18.88
N GLY A 56 -23.56 11.79 -18.26
CA GLY A 56 -23.31 13.06 -18.94
C GLY A 56 -21.83 13.47 -18.95
N ALA A 57 -21.47 14.34 -19.90
CA ALA A 57 -20.12 14.90 -20.02
C ALA A 57 -19.66 15.66 -18.76
N LEU A 58 -20.60 16.30 -18.04
CA LEU A 58 -20.32 17.03 -16.81
C LEU A 58 -19.73 16.11 -15.73
N GLY A 59 -20.27 14.89 -15.58
CA GLY A 59 -19.78 13.91 -14.60
C GLY A 59 -18.32 13.50 -14.87
N TRP A 60 -17.96 13.34 -16.14
CA TRP A 60 -16.59 13.09 -16.56
C TRP A 60 -15.66 14.26 -16.26
N ILE A 61 -16.06 15.48 -16.64
CA ILE A 61 -15.24 16.69 -16.47
C ILE A 61 -14.98 16.93 -14.98
N VAL A 62 -16.03 16.96 -14.16
CA VAL A 62 -15.89 17.17 -12.71
C VAL A 62 -15.15 16.01 -12.06
N GLY A 63 -15.44 14.77 -12.45
CA GLY A 63 -14.69 13.60 -11.99
C GLY A 63 -13.19 13.75 -12.22
N VAL A 64 -12.76 14.09 -13.44
CA VAL A 64 -11.33 14.28 -13.77
C VAL A 64 -10.72 15.45 -12.99
N VAL A 65 -11.42 16.57 -12.88
CA VAL A 65 -10.92 17.73 -12.11
C VAL A 65 -10.70 17.36 -10.64
N VAL A 66 -11.69 16.71 -10.01
CA VAL A 66 -11.58 16.29 -8.60
C VAL A 66 -10.54 15.19 -8.42
N ALA A 67 -10.37 14.29 -9.39
CA ALA A 67 -9.31 13.29 -9.40
C ALA A 67 -7.91 13.94 -9.33
N VAL A 68 -7.66 14.96 -10.14
CA VAL A 68 -6.38 15.69 -10.13
C VAL A 68 -6.15 16.35 -8.77
N VAL A 69 -7.18 17.00 -8.22
CA VAL A 69 -7.09 17.65 -6.90
C VAL A 69 -6.76 16.64 -5.80
N PHE A 70 -7.49 15.52 -5.73
CA PHE A 70 -7.27 14.51 -4.70
C PHE A 70 -5.95 13.77 -4.89
N GLY A 71 -5.55 13.48 -6.13
CA GLY A 71 -4.23 12.91 -6.41
C GLY A 71 -3.10 13.82 -5.96
N LEU A 72 -3.23 15.13 -6.21
CA LEU A 72 -2.26 16.13 -5.76
C LEU A 72 -2.21 16.24 -4.23
N LEU A 73 -3.37 16.26 -3.56
CA LEU A 73 -3.45 16.26 -2.10
C LEU A 73 -2.82 14.98 -1.52
N ALA A 74 -3.10 13.82 -2.10
CA ALA A 74 -2.51 12.56 -1.67
C ALA A 74 -0.98 12.54 -1.86
N TYR A 75 -0.47 13.18 -2.93
CA TYR A 75 0.96 13.33 -3.17
C TYR A 75 1.65 14.26 -2.17
N LEU A 76 1.02 15.41 -1.88
CA LEU A 76 1.57 16.46 -1.01
C LEU A 76 1.51 16.06 0.47
N TYR A 77 0.39 15.50 0.91
CA TYR A 77 0.13 15.13 2.30
C TYR A 77 0.39 13.64 2.59
N TYR A 78 1.21 12.96 1.78
CA TYR A 78 1.47 11.53 1.94
C TYR A 78 1.97 11.18 3.37
N ALA A 79 2.86 12.01 3.92
CA ALA A 79 3.43 11.78 5.25
C ALA A 79 2.35 11.85 6.34
N VAL A 80 1.39 12.76 6.19
CA VAL A 80 0.24 12.88 7.10
C VAL A 80 -0.65 11.64 7.00
N ALA A 81 -0.94 11.16 5.79
CA ALA A 81 -1.75 9.96 5.59
C ALA A 81 -1.11 8.72 6.23
N VAL A 82 0.19 8.52 6.04
CA VAL A 82 0.95 7.42 6.65
C VAL A 82 0.97 7.53 8.18
N LEU A 83 1.15 8.75 8.70
CA LEU A 83 1.11 9.00 10.14
C LEU A 83 -0.27 8.67 10.72
N LEU A 84 -1.36 9.10 10.07
CA LEU A 84 -2.72 8.81 10.51
C LEU A 84 -3.00 7.31 10.55
N ILE A 85 -2.60 6.56 9.51
CA ILE A 85 -2.70 5.09 9.51
C ILE A 85 -1.91 4.50 10.69
N THR A 86 -0.70 5.00 10.95
CA THR A 86 0.12 4.53 12.08
C THR A 86 -0.55 4.78 13.42
N VAL A 87 -1.16 5.96 13.61
CA VAL A 87 -1.96 6.29 14.79
C VAL A 87 -3.15 5.33 14.92
N SER A 88 -3.90 5.10 13.84
CA SER A 88 -5.06 4.19 13.84
C SER A 88 -4.68 2.76 14.19
N VAL A 89 -3.55 2.27 13.66
CA VAL A 89 -3.02 0.93 13.99
C VAL A 89 -2.62 0.87 15.45
N GLY A 90 -1.89 1.87 15.97
CA GLY A 90 -1.53 1.92 17.39
C GLY A 90 -2.74 1.97 18.32
N PHE A 91 -3.77 2.73 17.93
CA PHE A 91 -5.05 2.72 18.64
C PHE A 91 -5.68 1.33 18.66
N ALA A 92 -5.77 0.66 17.51
CA ALA A 92 -6.35 -0.67 17.41
C ALA A 92 -5.57 -1.69 18.26
N ILE A 93 -4.23 -1.64 18.26
CA ILE A 93 -3.39 -2.50 19.09
C ILE A 93 -3.63 -2.23 20.57
N GLY A 94 -3.58 -0.96 20.99
CA GLY A 94 -3.80 -0.59 22.39
C GLY A 94 -5.18 -1.01 22.89
N ALA A 95 -6.23 -0.76 22.09
CA ALA A 95 -7.59 -1.18 22.42
C ALA A 95 -7.72 -2.71 22.48
N ALA A 96 -7.18 -3.43 21.49
CA ALA A 96 -7.23 -4.89 21.44
C ALA A 96 -6.50 -5.54 22.63
N LEU A 97 -5.35 -4.99 23.05
CA LEU A 97 -4.62 -5.45 24.22
C LEU A 97 -5.44 -5.27 25.51
N MET A 98 -6.11 -4.12 25.68
CA MET A 98 -6.95 -3.89 26.86
C MET A 98 -8.13 -4.87 26.93
N VAL A 99 -8.76 -5.14 25.79
CA VAL A 99 -9.82 -6.15 25.68
C VAL A 99 -9.27 -7.56 25.98
N ALA A 100 -8.10 -7.90 25.44
CA ALA A 100 -7.45 -9.20 25.68
C ALA A 100 -7.07 -9.41 27.16
N LEU A 101 -6.73 -8.34 27.88
CA LEU A 101 -6.46 -8.35 29.32
C LEU A 101 -7.73 -8.36 30.19
N GLY A 102 -8.92 -8.41 29.58
CA GLY A 102 -10.20 -8.47 30.28
C GLY A 102 -10.71 -7.13 30.81
N VAL A 103 -10.17 -6.00 30.36
CA VAL A 103 -10.66 -4.68 30.76
C VAL A 103 -11.96 -4.36 30.02
N THR A 104 -13.01 -4.09 30.77
CA THR A 104 -14.37 -3.85 30.23
C THR A 104 -14.78 -2.38 30.22
N TRP A 105 -13.99 -1.49 30.83
CA TRP A 105 -14.33 -0.07 30.92
C TRP A 105 -13.92 0.68 29.64
N ASN A 106 -14.90 1.04 28.81
CA ASN A 106 -14.69 1.68 27.50
C ASN A 106 -13.75 2.89 27.52
N TRP A 107 -13.84 3.76 28.52
CA TRP A 107 -12.99 4.95 28.58
C TRP A 107 -11.52 4.62 28.77
N VAL A 108 -11.19 3.58 29.55
CA VAL A 108 -9.81 3.13 29.73
C VAL A 108 -9.29 2.50 28.44
N ILE A 109 -10.12 1.69 27.76
CA ILE A 109 -9.76 1.08 26.47
C ILE A 109 -9.43 2.17 25.44
N ILE A 110 -10.30 3.19 25.33
CA ILE A 110 -10.09 4.32 24.42
C ILE A 110 -8.84 5.12 24.81
N LEU A 111 -8.67 5.45 26.09
CA LEU A 111 -7.52 6.24 26.56
C LEU A 111 -6.20 5.52 26.28
N VAL A 112 -6.11 4.22 26.59
CA VAL A 112 -4.92 3.41 26.29
C VAL A 112 -4.70 3.31 24.79
N GLY A 113 -5.76 3.09 24.00
CA GLY A 113 -5.67 3.13 22.54
C GLY A 113 -5.07 4.45 22.04
N VAL A 114 -5.56 5.60 22.52
CA VAL A 114 -5.05 6.92 22.14
C VAL A 114 -3.58 7.07 22.54
N ILE A 115 -3.20 6.65 23.74
CA ILE A 115 -1.82 6.72 24.22
C ILE A 115 -0.91 5.85 23.34
N VAL A 116 -1.27 4.61 23.05
CA VAL A 116 -0.47 3.71 22.20
C VAL A 116 -0.37 4.26 20.77
N GLY A 117 -1.47 4.77 20.21
CA GLY A 117 -1.48 5.46 18.92
C GLY A 117 -0.54 6.67 18.87
N ALA A 118 -0.58 7.52 19.90
CA ALA A 118 0.29 8.68 20.01
C ALA A 118 1.77 8.30 20.18
N LEU A 119 2.05 7.28 21.01
CA LEU A 119 3.41 6.76 21.22
C LEU A 119 3.99 6.16 19.92
N LEU A 120 3.19 5.38 19.17
CA LEU A 120 3.63 4.88 17.86
C LEU A 120 3.84 5.98 16.85
N ALA A 121 3.00 7.02 16.83
CA ALA A 121 3.21 8.18 15.98
C ALA A 121 4.48 8.94 16.34
N ALA A 122 4.74 9.16 17.64
CA ALA A 122 5.97 9.80 18.11
C ALA A 122 7.22 8.96 17.75
N ALA A 123 7.16 7.65 17.96
CA ALA A 123 8.22 6.73 17.52
C ALA A 123 8.39 6.77 15.99
N ALA A 124 7.30 6.90 15.25
CA ALA A 124 7.34 6.97 13.80
C ALA A 124 8.03 8.22 13.28
N LEU A 125 7.79 9.36 13.92
CA LEU A 125 8.49 10.60 13.62
C LEU A 125 9.97 10.53 14.03
N ALA A 126 10.28 9.95 15.18
CA ALA A 126 11.65 9.88 15.70
C ALA A 126 12.59 9.02 14.82
N VAL A 127 12.07 7.96 14.20
CA VAL A 127 12.87 6.99 13.43
C VAL A 127 12.73 7.18 11.91
N ASN A 128 11.96 8.18 11.44
CA ASN A 128 11.51 8.26 10.05
C ASN A 128 10.85 6.94 9.59
N LEU A 129 10.01 6.34 10.45
CA LEU A 129 9.29 5.10 10.14
C LEU A 129 8.50 5.16 8.84
N PRO A 130 7.92 6.30 8.37
CA PRO A 130 7.23 6.30 7.08
C PRO A 130 8.10 5.75 5.95
N ALA A 131 9.39 6.13 5.89
CA ALA A 131 10.31 5.59 4.89
C ALA A 131 10.59 4.10 5.13
N ILE A 132 10.85 3.69 6.38
CA ILE A 132 11.19 2.28 6.71
C ILE A 132 10.01 1.35 6.45
N ILE A 133 8.80 1.72 6.90
CA ILE A 133 7.57 0.98 6.68
C ILE A 133 7.31 0.84 5.19
N LEU A 134 7.51 1.91 4.42
CA LEU A 134 7.37 1.86 2.96
C LEU A 134 8.37 0.90 2.32
N ILE A 135 9.64 0.90 2.75
CA ILE A 135 10.66 -0.03 2.27
C ILE A 135 10.23 -1.49 2.54
N VAL A 136 9.79 -1.78 3.76
CA VAL A 136 9.40 -3.14 4.15
C VAL A 136 8.15 -3.59 3.39
N ILE A 137 7.09 -2.78 3.34
CA ILE A 137 5.85 -3.14 2.66
C ILE A 137 6.06 -3.27 1.15
N SER A 138 6.80 -2.36 0.54
CA SER A 138 7.08 -2.40 -0.91
C SER A 138 7.98 -3.56 -1.31
N SER A 139 8.98 -3.91 -0.49
CA SER A 139 9.83 -5.08 -0.74
C SER A 139 9.04 -6.37 -0.61
N LEU A 140 8.19 -6.52 0.41
CA LEU A 140 7.29 -7.67 0.59
C LEU A 140 6.29 -7.79 -0.58
N GLY A 141 5.60 -6.70 -0.90
CA GLY A 141 4.63 -6.68 -1.99
C GLY A 141 5.27 -6.92 -3.36
N GLY A 142 6.39 -6.25 -3.63
CA GLY A 142 7.15 -6.38 -4.87
C GLY A 142 7.75 -7.76 -5.07
N ALA A 143 8.35 -8.35 -4.02
CA ALA A 143 8.88 -9.71 -4.06
C ALA A 143 7.77 -10.75 -4.30
N THR A 144 6.61 -10.56 -3.68
CA THR A 144 5.43 -11.42 -3.90
C THR A 144 4.95 -11.34 -5.35
N ALA A 145 4.77 -10.13 -5.89
CA ALA A 145 4.35 -9.92 -7.27
C ALA A 145 5.38 -10.45 -8.28
N PHE A 146 6.67 -10.24 -8.02
CA PHE A 146 7.76 -10.74 -8.86
C PHE A 146 7.79 -12.27 -8.89
N THR A 147 7.78 -12.90 -7.71
CA THR A 147 7.82 -14.35 -7.57
C THR A 147 6.58 -15.00 -8.19
N GLY A 148 5.39 -14.45 -7.91
CA GLY A 148 4.14 -14.90 -8.54
C GLY A 148 4.14 -14.72 -10.06
N GLY A 149 4.71 -13.63 -10.57
CA GLY A 149 4.89 -13.41 -12.00
C GLY A 149 5.80 -14.46 -12.64
N LEU A 150 6.91 -14.80 -11.98
CA LEU A 150 7.81 -15.88 -12.42
C LEU A 150 7.12 -17.25 -12.42
N MET A 151 6.30 -17.53 -11.41
CA MET A 151 5.49 -18.75 -11.36
C MET A 151 4.50 -18.83 -12.53
N LEU A 152 3.90 -17.70 -12.95
CA LEU A 152 3.03 -17.66 -14.13
C LEU A 152 3.81 -17.92 -15.43
N LEU A 153 5.03 -17.39 -15.55
CA LEU A 153 5.88 -17.59 -16.74
C LEU A 153 6.44 -19.01 -16.85
N THR A 154 6.66 -19.65 -15.71
CA THR A 154 7.13 -21.04 -15.63
C THR A 154 5.99 -22.06 -15.66
N HIS A 155 4.74 -21.59 -15.84
CA HIS A 155 3.53 -22.42 -15.80
C HIS A 155 3.29 -23.15 -14.48
N THR A 156 3.94 -22.71 -13.39
CA THR A 156 3.74 -23.24 -12.04
C THR A 156 2.42 -22.75 -11.45
N LEU A 157 2.02 -21.51 -11.78
CA LEU A 157 0.70 -20.95 -11.50
C LEU A 157 -0.04 -20.64 -12.80
N HIS A 158 -1.36 -20.69 -12.75
CA HIS A 158 -2.25 -20.25 -13.82
C HIS A 158 -3.12 -19.09 -13.34
N THR A 159 -3.54 -18.20 -14.24
CA THR A 159 -4.38 -17.06 -13.85
C THR A 159 -5.72 -17.48 -13.24
N ASP A 160 -6.18 -18.69 -13.57
CA ASP A 160 -7.43 -19.25 -13.06
C ASP A 160 -7.33 -19.62 -11.57
N ASP A 161 -6.10 -19.86 -11.07
CA ASP A 161 -5.83 -20.21 -9.67
C ASP A 161 -6.11 -19.02 -8.74
N PHE A 162 -5.99 -17.78 -9.22
CA PHE A 162 -6.32 -16.58 -8.42
C PHE A 162 -7.82 -16.45 -8.10
N THR A 163 -8.67 -17.21 -8.80
CA THR A 163 -10.13 -17.22 -8.58
C THR A 163 -10.56 -18.35 -7.64
N ARG A 164 -9.75 -19.41 -7.50
CA ARG A 164 -10.03 -20.52 -6.59
C ARG A 164 -9.40 -20.25 -5.22
N ARG A 165 -10.09 -20.63 -4.15
CA ARG A 165 -9.62 -20.49 -2.75
C ARG A 165 -8.38 -21.37 -2.41
N ASP A 166 -7.87 -22.13 -3.36
CA ASP A 166 -6.87 -23.20 -3.15
C ASP A 166 -5.44 -22.78 -3.52
N ILE A 167 -5.09 -21.49 -3.42
CA ILE A 167 -3.74 -20.99 -3.70
C ILE A 167 -2.68 -21.60 -2.77
N ALA A 168 -3.07 -21.97 -1.54
CA ALA A 168 -2.15 -22.46 -0.52
C ALA A 168 -1.63 -23.89 -0.78
N VAL A 169 -2.31 -24.72 -1.58
CA VAL A 169 -1.95 -26.14 -1.75
C VAL A 169 -0.85 -26.35 -2.79
N THR A 170 -0.76 -25.48 -3.81
CA THR A 170 0.22 -25.64 -4.91
C THR A 170 1.62 -25.15 -4.55
N ILE A 171 1.75 -24.22 -3.59
CA ILE A 171 3.04 -23.58 -3.25
C ILE A 171 3.88 -24.44 -2.29
N ASP A 172 3.24 -25.34 -1.55
CA ASP A 172 3.87 -26.13 -0.47
C ASP A 172 4.93 -27.12 -0.99
N ASP A 173 4.87 -27.50 -2.27
CA ASP A 173 5.72 -28.57 -2.84
C ASP A 173 7.10 -28.09 -3.34
N SER A 174 7.37 -26.77 -3.31
CA SER A 174 8.56 -26.19 -3.94
C SER A 174 9.24 -25.12 -3.08
N TRP A 175 10.03 -25.57 -2.10
CA TRP A 175 10.76 -24.75 -1.13
C TRP A 175 11.64 -23.63 -1.75
N TRP A 176 12.14 -23.81 -2.97
CA TRP A 176 12.98 -22.83 -3.65
C TRP A 176 12.25 -21.51 -3.93
N TRP A 177 10.92 -21.53 -4.07
CA TRP A 177 10.14 -20.32 -4.31
C TRP A 177 10.13 -19.41 -3.08
N TYR A 178 10.05 -20.00 -1.89
CA TYR A 178 10.24 -19.27 -0.64
C TYR A 178 11.65 -18.69 -0.54
N LEU A 179 12.68 -19.44 -0.98
CA LEU A 179 14.05 -18.93 -0.99
C LEU A 179 14.20 -17.73 -1.93
N ILE A 180 13.67 -17.81 -3.16
CA ILE A 180 13.67 -16.69 -4.12
C ILE A 180 12.97 -15.47 -3.50
N TRP A 181 11.80 -15.68 -2.91
CA TRP A 181 11.04 -14.61 -2.27
C TRP A 181 11.83 -13.97 -1.11
N ILE A 182 12.43 -14.76 -0.21
CA ILE A 182 13.27 -14.25 0.89
C ILE A 182 14.45 -13.44 0.35
N VAL A 183 15.15 -13.95 -0.65
CA VAL A 183 16.31 -13.26 -1.26
C VAL A 183 15.88 -11.92 -1.87
N LEU A 184 14.73 -11.88 -2.53
CA LEU A 184 14.17 -10.64 -3.10
C LEU A 184 13.76 -9.65 -2.01
N VAL A 185 13.09 -10.09 -0.95
CA VAL A 185 12.70 -9.23 0.17
C VAL A 185 13.94 -8.60 0.82
N VAL A 186 14.92 -9.43 1.19
CA VAL A 186 16.17 -8.96 1.82
C VAL A 186 16.95 -8.05 0.86
N GLY A 187 17.08 -8.43 -0.41
CA GLY A 187 17.73 -7.62 -1.44
C GLY A 187 17.05 -6.27 -1.63
N GLY A 188 15.72 -6.24 -1.73
CA GLY A 188 14.92 -5.03 -1.88
C GLY A 188 15.08 -4.09 -0.68
N ILE A 189 15.01 -4.62 0.54
CA ILE A 189 15.24 -3.83 1.77
C ILE A 189 16.63 -3.21 1.76
N LEU A 190 17.68 -4.00 1.47
CA LEU A 190 19.06 -3.53 1.49
C LEU A 190 19.31 -2.45 0.43
N VAL A 191 18.79 -2.64 -0.79
CA VAL A 191 18.95 -1.67 -1.89
C VAL A 191 18.23 -0.35 -1.55
N GLN A 192 16.98 -0.42 -1.12
CA GLN A 192 16.20 0.78 -0.79
C GLN A 192 16.76 1.52 0.44
N ALA A 193 17.25 0.79 1.45
CA ALA A 193 17.89 1.38 2.63
C ALA A 193 19.19 2.13 2.28
N ARG A 194 19.98 1.62 1.33
CA ARG A 194 21.20 2.30 0.83
C ARG A 194 20.88 3.57 0.05
N MET A 195 19.85 3.56 -0.79
CA MET A 195 19.40 4.76 -1.51
C MET A 195 18.96 5.85 -0.53
N THR A 196 18.22 5.48 0.51
CA THR A 196 17.70 6.42 1.51
C THR A 196 18.81 7.04 2.39
N THR A 197 19.87 6.29 2.68
CA THR A 197 21.00 6.77 3.49
C THR A 197 21.94 7.68 2.70
N THR A 198 22.04 7.51 1.39
CA THR A 198 22.85 8.35 0.49
C THR A 198 22.20 9.74 0.29
N ASP A 199 20.86 9.80 0.29
CA ASP A 199 20.09 11.05 0.16
C ASP A 199 19.96 11.88 1.45
N ARG A 200 20.80 11.63 2.46
CA ARG A 200 20.96 12.50 3.65
C ARG A 200 21.66 13.83 3.30
N LYS A 201 21.08 14.61 2.39
CA LYS A 201 21.14 16.09 2.41
C LYS A 201 19.80 16.60 2.95
N PRO A 202 19.64 16.76 4.28
CA PRO A 202 18.35 17.02 4.92
C PRO A 202 17.81 18.46 4.71
N ARG A 203 18.19 19.16 3.63
CA ARG A 203 17.92 20.59 3.47
C ARG A 203 17.17 20.98 2.20
N GLU A 204 16.82 20.05 1.31
CA GLU A 204 16.21 20.36 0.01
C GLU A 204 14.79 19.78 -0.19
N GLN A 205 14.15 19.25 0.86
CA GLN A 205 12.80 18.64 0.77
C GLN A 205 11.73 19.33 1.64
N TRP A 206 11.95 20.60 2.01
CA TRP A 206 10.91 21.47 2.58
C TRP A 206 10.58 22.56 1.57
#